data_AF-A0A0Q7BAH9-F1
#
_entry.id   AF-A0A0Q7BAH9-F1
#
_cell.length_a   1.000
_cell.length_b   1.000
_cell.length_c   1.000
_cell.angle_alpha   90.00
_cell.angle_beta   90.00
_cell.angle_gamma   90.00
#
_symmetry.space_group_name_H-M   'P 1'
#
loop_
_entity.id
_entity.type
_entity.pdbx_description
1 polymer ?
#
loop_
_entity_poly.entity_id
_entity_poly.type
_entity_poly.pdbx_seq_one_letter_code
_entity_poly.pdbx_strand_id
1 'polypeptide(L)'
;MGSAANTLSREPWNKGKIVGQKAPFKVKDIWALRVRLQMENRVRELALFNLGIDSKLRGCDLVSLKVRDVCHGDTVASRAVVMQHKTQRPVQFEITPVTREAVQRWIKQAGLRSGDFLFPSRMHGSPHLGTRQYARILEGWVEELGLDPADYGTHSMRRTKATLIYRRTKNLRAVQLLLGHSKLESTVRYLGIEVDDALEISEQTEI
;
A
#
# COMPACT_ATOMS: atom_id res chain seq x y z
N MET A 1 -61.83 -4.01 7.29
CA MET A 1 -60.67 -4.72 7.87
C MET A 1 -59.46 -4.45 6.97
N GLY A 2 -58.61 -3.49 7.35
CA GLY A 2 -57.44 -3.10 6.57
C GLY A 2 -56.27 -4.02 6.85
N SER A 3 -55.77 -4.69 5.81
CA SER A 3 -54.53 -5.48 5.86
C SER A 3 -53.34 -4.54 5.73
N ALA A 4 -52.59 -4.37 6.82
CA ALA A 4 -51.32 -3.65 6.81
C ALA A 4 -50.24 -4.58 6.23
N ALA A 5 -49.77 -4.25 5.02
CA ALA A 5 -48.62 -4.92 4.42
C ALA A 5 -47.34 -4.55 5.21
N ASN A 6 -46.80 -5.53 5.94
CA ASN A 6 -45.54 -5.39 6.66
C ASN A 6 -44.38 -5.36 5.65
N THR A 7 -43.97 -4.17 5.24
CA THR A 7 -42.74 -3.97 4.46
C THR A 7 -41.53 -4.26 5.34
N LEU A 8 -41.05 -5.50 5.30
CA LEU A 8 -39.73 -5.86 5.81
C LEU A 8 -38.69 -5.03 5.06
N SER A 9 -38.17 -3.99 5.72
CA SER A 9 -37.05 -3.21 5.23
C SER A 9 -35.83 -4.15 5.18
N ARG A 10 -35.48 -4.61 3.98
CA ARG A 10 -34.23 -5.33 3.75
C ARG A 10 -33.09 -4.38 4.06
N GLU A 11 -32.45 -4.57 5.20
CA GLU A 11 -31.21 -3.85 5.49
C GLU A 11 -30.16 -4.22 4.44
N PRO A 12 -29.52 -3.23 3.81
CA PRO A 12 -28.43 -3.48 2.89
C PRO A 12 -27.33 -4.31 3.57
N TRP A 13 -26.76 -5.31 2.89
CA TRP A 13 -25.69 -6.19 3.42
C TRP A 13 -24.46 -5.42 3.94
N ASN A 14 -24.36 -4.16 3.54
CA ASN A 14 -23.31 -3.22 3.84
C ASN A 14 -23.67 -2.14 4.86
N LYS A 15 -24.84 -2.20 5.50
CA LYS A 15 -25.22 -1.24 6.55
C LYS A 15 -24.16 -1.27 7.67
N GLY A 16 -23.54 -0.12 7.95
CA GLY A 16 -22.45 0.01 8.93
C GLY A 16 -21.07 -0.50 8.47
N LYS A 17 -20.96 -1.12 7.30
CA LYS A 17 -19.67 -1.57 6.74
C LYS A 17 -19.14 -0.54 5.75
N ILE A 18 -17.89 -0.09 5.92
CA ILE A 18 -17.20 0.70 4.89
C ILE A 18 -16.83 -0.24 3.73
N VAL A 19 -17.76 -0.44 2.79
CA VAL A 19 -17.54 -1.28 1.60
C VAL A 19 -16.43 -0.69 0.74
N GLY A 20 -15.52 -1.55 0.29
CA GLY A 20 -14.42 -1.18 -0.61
C GLY A 20 -13.11 -0.81 0.07
N GLN A 21 -13.04 -0.83 1.41
CA GLN A 21 -11.79 -0.60 2.14
C GLN A 21 -10.92 -1.88 2.14
N LYS A 22 -9.91 -1.94 1.28
CA LYS A 22 -9.01 -3.12 1.18
C LYS A 22 -8.18 -3.32 2.45
N ALA A 23 -8.09 -4.54 2.99
CA ALA A 23 -7.39 -4.84 4.24
C ALA A 23 -5.87 -4.60 4.14
N PRO A 24 -5.20 -4.08 5.20
CA PRO A 24 -3.74 -4.05 5.26
C PRO A 24 -3.16 -5.45 5.48
N PHE A 25 -1.94 -5.70 4.98
CA PHE A 25 -1.23 -6.94 5.30
C PHE A 25 -0.81 -6.98 6.77
N LYS A 26 -0.94 -8.13 7.43
CA LYS A 26 -0.40 -8.34 8.79
C LYS A 26 1.10 -8.52 8.72
N VAL A 27 1.80 -8.27 9.83
CA VAL A 27 3.27 -8.41 9.91
C VAL A 27 3.71 -9.81 9.50
N LYS A 28 3.01 -10.86 9.95
CA LYS A 28 3.29 -12.24 9.56
C LYS A 28 3.17 -12.48 8.04
N ASP A 29 2.18 -11.86 7.39
CA ASP A 29 1.94 -12.00 5.95
C ASP A 29 3.06 -11.33 5.15
N ILE A 30 3.52 -10.17 5.61
CA ILE A 30 4.67 -9.45 5.01
C ILE A 30 5.93 -10.30 5.07
N TRP A 31 6.20 -10.92 6.23
CA TRP A 31 7.36 -11.80 6.39
C TRP A 31 7.25 -13.05 5.54
N ALA A 32 6.09 -13.73 5.56
CA ALA A 32 5.86 -14.94 4.77
C ALA A 32 6.07 -14.68 3.27
N LEU A 33 5.51 -13.58 2.74
CA LEU A 33 5.66 -13.26 1.32
C LEU A 33 7.09 -12.85 0.96
N ARG A 34 7.78 -12.10 1.82
CA ARG A 34 9.20 -11.76 1.61
C ARG A 34 10.07 -13.00 1.47
N VAL A 35 9.91 -13.94 2.41
CA VAL A 35 10.66 -15.20 2.42
C VAL A 35 10.37 -15.98 1.14
N ARG A 36 9.09 -16.13 0.77
CA ARG A 36 8.71 -16.83 -0.46
C ARG A 36 9.30 -16.20 -1.71
N LEU A 37 9.13 -14.89 -1.90
CA LEU A 37 9.65 -14.16 -3.06
C LEU A 37 11.19 -14.22 -3.14
N GLN A 38 11.88 -14.28 -2.00
CA GLN A 38 13.33 -14.47 -1.93
C GLN A 38 13.75 -15.89 -2.34
N MET A 39 13.10 -16.92 -1.78
CA MET A 39 13.40 -18.33 -2.08
C MET A 39 13.15 -18.68 -3.55
N GLU A 40 12.10 -18.11 -4.15
CA GLU A 40 11.76 -18.29 -5.57
C GLU A 40 12.57 -17.37 -6.50
N ASN A 41 13.51 -16.57 -5.97
CA ASN A 41 14.31 -15.61 -6.72
C ASN A 41 13.46 -14.63 -7.57
N ARG A 42 12.27 -14.24 -7.08
CA ARG A 42 11.35 -13.29 -7.73
C ARG A 42 11.77 -11.84 -7.45
N VAL A 43 12.98 -11.49 -7.89
CA VAL A 43 13.68 -10.23 -7.55
C VAL A 43 12.85 -8.97 -7.88
N ARG A 44 12.22 -8.93 -9.06
CA ARG A 44 11.35 -7.81 -9.46
C ARG A 44 10.20 -7.61 -8.48
N GLU A 45 9.54 -8.69 -8.12
CA GLU A 45 8.34 -8.68 -7.29
C GLU A 45 8.69 -8.37 -5.84
N LEU A 46 9.81 -8.88 -5.33
CA LEU A 46 10.33 -8.52 -4.02
C LEU A 46 10.63 -7.00 -3.94
N ALA A 47 11.27 -6.44 -4.97
CA ALA A 47 11.52 -5.00 -5.05
C ALA A 47 10.21 -4.19 -5.09
N LEU A 48 9.24 -4.62 -5.91
CA LEU A 48 7.92 -3.99 -6.04
C LEU A 48 7.11 -4.05 -4.73
N PHE A 49 7.10 -5.21 -4.07
CA PHE A 49 6.40 -5.43 -2.81
C PHE A 49 6.99 -4.55 -1.71
N ASN A 50 8.30 -4.61 -1.51
CA ASN A 50 8.99 -3.84 -0.48
C ASN A 50 8.83 -2.33 -0.69
N LEU A 51 9.03 -1.85 -1.92
CA LEU A 51 8.88 -0.43 -2.23
C LEU A 51 7.41 0.02 -2.15
N GLY A 52 6.45 -0.83 -2.48
CA GLY A 52 5.02 -0.53 -2.31
C GLY A 52 4.64 -0.28 -0.85
N ILE A 53 5.15 -1.11 0.07
CA ILE A 53 4.93 -0.94 1.53
C ILE A 53 5.66 0.30 2.06
N ASP A 54 6.91 0.49 1.68
CA ASP A 54 7.74 1.59 2.18
C ASP A 54 7.28 2.94 1.64
N SER A 55 6.93 3.04 0.37
CA SER A 55 6.55 4.31 -0.24
C SER A 55 5.14 4.76 0.13
N LYS A 56 4.24 3.81 0.44
CA LYS A 56 2.81 4.09 0.67
C LYS A 56 2.18 4.86 -0.50
N LEU A 57 2.73 4.76 -1.70
CA LEU A 57 2.22 5.44 -2.87
C LEU A 57 0.93 4.77 -3.37
N ARG A 58 0.15 5.48 -4.19
CA ARG A 58 -0.94 4.83 -4.92
C ARG A 58 -0.35 3.92 -5.98
N GLY A 59 -1.09 2.88 -6.38
CA GLY A 59 -0.62 1.93 -7.38
C GLY A 59 -0.19 2.60 -8.70
N CYS A 60 -0.90 3.65 -9.15
CA CYS A 60 -0.51 4.42 -10.33
C CYS A 60 0.82 5.16 -10.15
N ASP A 61 1.02 5.82 -9.01
CA ASP A 61 2.24 6.58 -8.69
C ASP A 61 3.45 5.63 -8.56
N LEU A 62 3.26 4.47 -7.93
CA LEU A 62 4.30 3.46 -7.71
C LEU A 62 4.83 2.88 -9.04
N VAL A 63 3.93 2.49 -9.95
CA VAL A 63 4.34 1.83 -11.19
C VAL A 63 4.91 2.80 -12.21
N SER A 64 4.68 4.10 -12.05
CA SER A 64 5.27 5.15 -12.88
C SER A 64 6.63 5.66 -12.40
N LEU A 65 7.15 5.15 -11.28
CA LEU A 65 8.47 5.56 -10.77
C LEU A 65 9.56 5.23 -11.78
N LYS A 66 10.52 6.14 -11.89
CA LYS A 66 11.78 5.95 -12.60
C LYS A 66 12.92 5.67 -11.62
N VAL A 67 14.03 5.13 -12.14
CA VAL A 67 15.23 4.86 -11.32
C VAL A 67 15.72 6.15 -10.64
N ARG A 68 15.77 7.27 -11.36
CA ARG A 68 16.15 8.58 -10.80
C ARG A 68 15.29 9.08 -9.65
N ASP A 69 14.06 8.58 -9.51
CA ASP A 69 13.15 9.01 -8.45
C ASP A 69 13.54 8.37 -7.10
N VAL A 70 14.32 7.28 -7.13
CA VAL A 70 14.72 6.52 -5.94
C VAL A 70 16.24 6.34 -5.79
N CYS A 71 17.04 6.74 -6.78
CA CYS A 71 18.50 6.57 -6.80
C CYS A 71 19.23 7.91 -6.91
N HIS A 72 20.40 8.01 -6.26
CA HIS A 72 21.38 9.06 -6.50
C HIS A 72 22.67 8.38 -7.01
N GLY A 73 22.99 8.60 -8.29
CA GLY A 73 24.01 7.81 -8.98
C GLY A 73 23.64 6.31 -8.98
N ASP A 74 24.59 5.46 -8.60
CA ASP A 74 24.40 4.00 -8.57
C ASP A 74 23.78 3.46 -7.28
N THR A 75 23.45 4.33 -6.32
CA THR A 75 22.97 3.93 -4.99
C THR A 75 21.50 4.30 -4.81
N VAL A 76 20.69 3.34 -4.34
CA VAL A 76 19.32 3.62 -3.90
C VAL A 76 19.33 4.53 -2.67
N ALA A 77 18.61 5.64 -2.73
CA ALA A 77 18.53 6.65 -1.68
C ALA A 77 17.85 6.10 -0.42
N SER A 78 18.17 6.66 0.75
CA SER A 78 17.45 6.34 2.00
C SER A 78 16.06 6.98 2.08
N ARG A 79 15.82 8.03 1.30
CA ARG A 79 14.54 8.73 1.16
C ARG A 79 14.34 9.14 -0.29
N ALA A 80 13.08 9.21 -0.71
CA ALA A 80 12.67 9.70 -2.02
C ALA A 80 11.52 10.71 -1.86
N VAL A 81 11.38 11.60 -2.83
CA VAL A 81 10.28 12.57 -2.92
C VAL A 81 9.61 12.40 -4.28
N VAL A 82 8.30 12.16 -4.27
CA VAL A 82 7.53 11.92 -5.50
C VAL A 82 6.31 12.81 -5.52
N MET A 83 6.06 13.45 -6.67
CA MET A 83 4.82 14.20 -6.91
C MET A 83 3.66 13.24 -7.13
N GLN A 84 2.65 13.26 -6.25
CA GLN A 84 1.49 12.38 -6.40
C GLN A 84 0.58 12.87 -7.53
N HIS A 85 0.15 11.96 -8.41
CA HIS A 85 -0.69 12.30 -9.56
C HIS A 85 -2.06 12.85 -9.16
N LYS A 86 -2.69 12.29 -8.13
CA LYS A 86 -4.06 12.68 -7.72
C LYS A 86 -4.10 14.04 -7.03
N THR A 87 -3.13 14.32 -6.17
CA THR A 87 -3.16 15.49 -5.28
C THR A 87 -2.24 16.61 -5.74
N GLN A 88 -1.35 16.35 -6.70
CA GLN A 88 -0.31 17.27 -7.15
C GLN A 88 0.51 17.82 -5.98
N ARG A 89 0.81 16.94 -5.02
CA ARG A 89 1.61 17.27 -3.83
C ARG A 89 2.84 16.37 -3.77
N PRO A 90 4.01 16.92 -3.41
CA PRO A 90 5.18 16.11 -3.13
C PRO A 90 4.94 15.31 -1.85
N VAL A 91 5.23 14.01 -1.90
CA VAL A 91 5.27 13.15 -0.72
C VAL A 91 6.66 12.58 -0.59
N GLN A 92 7.24 12.77 0.59
CA GLN A 92 8.50 12.17 0.98
C GLN A 92 8.25 10.86 1.71
N PHE A 93 9.03 9.84 1.38
CA PHE A 93 8.98 8.55 2.07
C PHE A 93 10.38 7.98 2.25
N GLU A 94 10.52 7.13 3.27
CA GLU A 94 11.70 6.35 3.56
C GLU A 94 11.80 5.10 2.68
N ILE A 95 13.01 4.73 2.30
CA ILE A 95 13.31 3.44 1.67
C ILE A 95 14.19 2.68 2.65
N THR A 96 13.64 1.66 3.31
CA THR A 96 14.35 0.91 4.36
C THR A 96 15.55 0.13 3.78
N PRO A 97 16.56 -0.23 4.60
CA PRO A 97 17.74 -0.95 4.11
C PRO A 97 17.40 -2.21 3.29
N VAL A 98 16.44 -3.01 3.76
CA VAL A 98 15.95 -4.22 3.07
C VAL A 98 15.34 -3.88 1.71
N THR A 99 14.55 -2.81 1.63
CA THR A 99 13.96 -2.35 0.36
C THR A 99 15.04 -1.84 -0.59
N ARG A 100 16.03 -1.08 -0.09
CA ARG A 100 17.14 -0.58 -0.91
C ARG A 100 17.92 -1.73 -1.54
N GLU A 101 18.22 -2.77 -0.77
CA GLU A 101 18.92 -3.95 -1.27
C GLU A 101 18.11 -4.67 -2.38
N ALA A 102 16.82 -4.90 -2.16
CA ALA A 102 15.94 -5.52 -3.15
C ALA A 102 15.83 -4.70 -4.43
N VAL A 103 15.65 -3.38 -4.30
CA VAL A 103 15.56 -2.44 -5.44
C VAL A 103 16.88 -2.37 -6.20
N GLN A 104 18.02 -2.29 -5.49
CA GLN A 104 19.35 -2.29 -6.12
C GLN A 104 19.61 -3.57 -6.91
N ARG A 105 19.26 -4.73 -6.33
CA ARG A 105 19.40 -6.04 -6.99
C ARG A 105 18.55 -6.09 -8.26
N TRP A 106 17.31 -5.60 -8.20
CA TRP A 106 16.43 -5.51 -9.36
C TRP A 106 17.00 -4.60 -10.46
N ILE A 107 17.42 -3.37 -10.10
CA ILE A 107 18.02 -2.41 -11.05
C ILE A 107 19.21 -3.05 -11.80
N LYS A 108 20.10 -3.71 -11.06
CA LYS A 108 21.26 -4.41 -11.64
C LYS A 108 20.85 -5.57 -12.54
N GLN A 109 19.95 -6.43 -12.09
CA GLN A 109 19.48 -7.59 -12.86
C GLN A 109 18.76 -7.19 -14.15
N ALA A 110 18.00 -6.10 -14.12
CA ALA A 110 17.26 -5.60 -15.28
C ALA A 110 18.06 -4.62 -16.15
N GLY A 111 19.29 -4.26 -15.75
CA GLY A 111 20.15 -3.32 -16.49
C GLY A 111 19.56 -1.92 -16.62
N LEU A 112 18.76 -1.47 -15.64
CA LEU A 112 18.03 -0.20 -15.71
C LEU A 112 18.95 0.99 -15.51
N ARG A 113 18.74 2.03 -16.33
CA ARG A 113 19.42 3.32 -16.25
C ARG A 113 18.53 4.35 -15.55
N SER A 114 19.14 5.46 -15.16
CA SER A 114 18.48 6.57 -14.44
C SER A 114 17.15 7.04 -15.06
N GLY A 115 17.08 7.10 -16.40
CA GLY A 115 15.89 7.55 -17.14
C GLY A 115 14.77 6.52 -17.30
N ASP A 116 15.05 5.24 -17.00
CA ASP A 116 14.14 4.13 -17.21
C ASP A 116 13.09 4.06 -16.10
N PHE A 117 11.94 3.50 -16.44
CA PHE A 117 10.96 3.14 -15.43
C PHE A 117 11.52 2.05 -14.53
N LEU A 118 11.33 2.20 -13.23
CA LEU A 118 11.82 1.26 -12.23
C LEU A 118 11.18 -0.12 -12.41
N PHE A 119 9.94 -0.19 -12.90
CA PHE A 119 9.26 -1.43 -13.21
C PHE A 119 8.78 -1.44 -14.67
N PRO A 120 9.66 -1.73 -15.65
CA PRO A 120 9.29 -1.73 -17.08
C PRO A 120 8.23 -2.80 -17.40
N SER A 121 7.44 -2.57 -18.45
CA SER A 121 6.49 -3.58 -18.94
C SER A 121 7.24 -4.80 -19.51
N ARG A 122 6.59 -5.96 -19.49
CA ARG A 122 7.01 -7.12 -20.29
C ARG A 122 6.38 -7.13 -21.70
N MET A 123 5.32 -6.36 -21.92
CA MET A 123 4.63 -6.27 -23.20
C MET A 123 5.18 -5.14 -24.06
N HIS A 124 5.42 -5.40 -25.34
CA HIS A 124 5.71 -4.36 -26.33
C HIS A 124 4.53 -3.38 -26.44
N GLY A 125 4.82 -2.09 -26.33
CA GLY A 125 3.82 -1.01 -26.42
C GLY A 125 3.43 -0.32 -25.11
N SER A 126 3.79 -0.89 -23.94
CA SER A 126 3.65 -0.19 -22.66
C SER A 126 5.03 0.14 -22.08
N PRO A 127 5.31 1.39 -21.68
CA PRO A 127 6.63 1.75 -21.18
C PRO A 127 6.92 1.17 -19.78
N HIS A 128 5.90 0.95 -18.95
CA HIS A 128 6.04 0.44 -17.59
C HIS A 128 4.91 -0.54 -17.22
N LEU A 129 5.04 -1.14 -16.03
CA LEU A 129 4.02 -2.00 -15.43
C LEU A 129 2.69 -1.23 -15.34
N GLY A 130 1.63 -1.76 -15.96
CA GLY A 130 0.30 -1.16 -15.84
C GLY A 130 -0.32 -1.41 -14.47
N THR A 131 -1.15 -0.48 -13.98
CA THR A 131 -1.82 -0.63 -12.67
C THR A 131 -2.70 -1.87 -12.59
N ARG A 132 -3.35 -2.28 -13.70
CA ARG A 132 -4.12 -3.53 -13.76
C ARG A 132 -3.23 -4.76 -13.59
N GLN A 133 -2.04 -4.75 -14.22
CA GLN A 133 -1.09 -5.84 -14.06
C GLN A 133 -0.50 -5.87 -12.66
N TYR A 134 -0.25 -4.71 -12.05
CA TYR A 134 0.14 -4.64 -10.65
C TYR A 134 -0.93 -5.23 -9.72
N ALA A 135 -2.22 -4.93 -9.97
CA ALA A 135 -3.31 -5.52 -9.21
C ALA A 135 -3.34 -7.06 -9.32
N ARG A 136 -3.12 -7.61 -10.52
CA ARG A 136 -3.02 -9.08 -10.72
C ARG A 136 -1.83 -9.72 -10.03
N ILE A 137 -0.67 -9.06 -10.04
CA ILE A 137 0.52 -9.54 -9.30
C ILE A 137 0.20 -9.59 -7.80
N LEU A 138 -0.45 -8.54 -7.28
CA LEU A 138 -0.85 -8.49 -5.88
C LEU A 138 -1.89 -9.57 -5.53
N GLU A 139 -2.88 -9.77 -6.39
CA GLU A 139 -3.87 -10.84 -6.26
C GLU A 139 -3.19 -12.21 -6.15
N GLY A 140 -2.21 -12.50 -7.02
CA GLY A 140 -1.39 -13.70 -6.90
C GLY A 140 -0.66 -13.82 -5.56
N TRP A 141 -0.06 -12.74 -5.05
CA TRP A 141 0.55 -12.75 -3.71
C TRP A 141 -0.45 -13.07 -2.59
N VAL A 142 -1.68 -12.57 -2.71
CA VAL A 142 -2.76 -12.79 -1.73
C VAL A 142 -3.20 -14.26 -1.76
N GLU A 143 -3.39 -14.82 -2.95
CA GLU A 143 -3.71 -16.24 -3.15
C GLU A 143 -2.59 -17.16 -2.60
N GLU A 144 -1.32 -16.83 -2.88
CA GLU A 144 -0.16 -17.57 -2.36
C GLU A 144 -0.10 -17.55 -0.82
N LEU A 145 -0.68 -16.54 -0.17
CA LEU A 145 -0.78 -16.44 1.28
C LEU A 145 -2.03 -17.12 1.84
N GLY A 146 -2.92 -17.65 1.00
CA GLY A 146 -4.20 -18.23 1.41
C GLY A 146 -5.19 -17.20 1.94
N LEU A 147 -5.07 -15.95 1.51
CA LEU A 147 -5.95 -14.84 1.89
C LEU A 147 -7.04 -14.64 0.83
N ASP A 148 -8.17 -14.03 1.19
CA ASP A 148 -9.28 -13.76 0.25
C ASP A 148 -8.96 -12.57 -0.68
N PRO A 149 -8.83 -12.76 -2.00
CA PRO A 149 -8.60 -11.68 -2.96
C PRO A 149 -9.62 -10.54 -2.90
N ALA A 150 -10.87 -10.81 -2.47
CA ALA A 150 -11.90 -9.80 -2.33
C ALA A 150 -11.53 -8.72 -1.30
N ASP A 151 -10.75 -9.07 -0.27
CA ASP A 151 -10.33 -8.16 0.79
C ASP A 151 -9.08 -7.36 0.45
N TYR A 152 -8.28 -7.82 -0.52
CA TYR A 152 -6.98 -7.21 -0.83
C TYR A 152 -6.94 -6.53 -2.19
N GLY A 153 -6.04 -5.57 -2.35
CA GLY A 153 -5.87 -4.82 -3.59
C GLY A 153 -4.70 -3.83 -3.50
N THR A 154 -4.48 -3.03 -4.54
CA THR A 154 -3.36 -2.06 -4.56
C THR A 154 -3.38 -1.07 -3.39
N HIS A 155 -4.58 -0.77 -2.86
CA HIS A 155 -4.73 0.03 -1.65
C HIS A 155 -4.28 -0.69 -0.37
N SER A 156 -4.31 -2.03 -0.30
CA SER A 156 -3.75 -2.81 0.82
C SER A 156 -2.29 -2.46 1.05
N MET A 157 -1.48 -2.43 -0.02
CA MET A 157 -0.06 -2.09 0.04
C MET A 157 0.19 -0.72 0.68
N ARG A 158 -0.58 0.27 0.22
CA ARG A 158 -0.54 1.64 0.76
C ARG A 158 -1.00 1.71 2.22
N ARG A 159 -2.01 0.92 2.60
CA ARG A 159 -2.58 0.90 3.96
C ARG A 159 -1.68 0.21 4.96
N THR A 160 -0.93 -0.81 4.56
CA THR A 160 -0.14 -1.67 5.44
C THR A 160 0.72 -0.88 6.41
N LYS A 161 1.71 -0.11 5.92
CA LYS A 161 2.65 0.59 6.79
C LYS A 161 1.99 1.76 7.53
N ALA A 162 1.03 2.44 6.90
CA ALA A 162 0.27 3.52 7.54
C ALA A 162 -0.53 3.03 8.76
N THR A 163 -1.17 1.86 8.64
CA THR A 163 -1.93 1.23 9.74
C THR A 163 -1.00 0.80 10.87
N LEU A 164 0.16 0.22 10.56
CA LEU A 164 1.16 -0.18 11.56
C LEU A 164 1.72 1.04 12.32
N ILE A 165 2.01 2.14 11.62
CA ILE A 165 2.46 3.39 12.24
C ILE A 165 1.37 3.94 13.17
N TYR A 166 0.12 4.00 12.72
CA TYR A 166 -0.98 4.49 13.54
C TYR A 166 -1.15 3.65 14.81
N ARG A 167 -1.21 2.31 14.69
CA ARG A 167 -1.37 1.43 15.85
C ARG A 167 -0.26 1.60 16.88
N ARG A 168 0.98 1.84 16.44
CA ARG A 168 2.14 2.03 17.33
C ARG A 168 2.18 3.40 18.01
N THR A 169 1.77 4.45 17.29
CA THR A 169 2.04 5.85 17.70
C THR A 169 0.80 6.63 18.06
N LYS A 170 -0.38 6.15 17.63
CA LYS A 170 -1.67 6.84 17.61
C LYS A 170 -1.60 8.27 17.03
N ASN A 171 -0.55 8.60 16.24
CA ASN A 171 -0.32 9.93 15.68
C ASN A 171 -0.92 10.07 14.27
N LEU A 172 -2.15 10.58 14.20
CA LEU A 172 -2.86 10.77 12.93
C LEU A 172 -2.20 11.78 12.00
N ARG A 173 -1.60 12.83 12.55
CA ARG A 173 -0.97 13.89 11.75
C ARG A 173 0.25 13.35 11.00
N ALA A 174 1.06 12.52 11.64
CA ALA A 174 2.19 11.86 10.99
C ALA A 174 1.73 10.98 9.83
N VAL A 175 0.69 10.16 10.03
CA VAL A 175 0.15 9.28 8.99
C VAL A 175 -0.46 10.10 7.84
N GLN A 176 -1.16 11.20 8.13
CA GLN A 176 -1.70 12.10 7.12
C GLN A 176 -0.60 12.65 6.19
N LEU A 177 0.52 13.09 6.75
CA LEU A 177 1.66 13.62 6.00
C LEU A 177 2.28 12.54 5.11
N LEU A 178 2.51 11.34 5.66
CA LEU A 178 3.09 10.21 4.92
C LEU A 178 2.19 9.72 3.78
N LEU A 179 0.86 9.82 3.92
CA LEU A 179 -0.08 9.50 2.85
C LEU A 179 -0.26 10.65 1.86
N GLY A 180 0.07 11.89 2.23
CA GLY A 180 -0.21 13.08 1.42
C GLY A 180 -1.70 13.41 1.35
N HIS A 181 -2.46 13.13 2.41
CA HIS A 181 -3.88 13.48 2.48
C HIS A 181 -4.07 14.96 2.83
N SER A 182 -4.93 15.65 2.09
CA SER A 182 -5.22 17.07 2.33
C SER A 182 -6.00 17.31 3.62
N LYS A 183 -6.92 16.40 3.94
CA LYS A 183 -7.85 16.48 5.06
C LYS A 183 -7.60 15.36 6.07
N LEU A 184 -7.70 15.65 7.37
CA LEU A 184 -7.45 14.66 8.42
C LEU A 184 -8.56 13.58 8.40
N GLU A 185 -9.79 13.97 8.11
CA GLU A 185 -10.96 13.10 7.95
C GLU A 185 -10.72 12.02 6.89
N SER A 186 -9.96 12.34 5.84
CA SER A 186 -9.57 11.35 4.83
C SER A 186 -8.66 10.28 5.42
N THR A 187 -7.77 10.64 6.34
CA THR A 187 -6.89 9.68 7.04
C THR A 187 -7.68 8.84 8.04
N VAL A 188 -8.61 9.44 8.79
CA VAL A 188 -9.51 8.73 9.72
C VAL A 188 -10.31 7.66 8.96
N ARG A 189 -10.99 8.06 7.88
CA ARG A 189 -11.74 7.13 7.02
C ARG A 189 -10.83 6.10 6.33
N TYR A 190 -9.58 6.44 6.02
CA TYR A 190 -8.65 5.53 5.35
C TYR A 190 -8.06 4.47 6.30
N LEU A 191 -7.91 4.81 7.58
CA LEU A 191 -7.47 3.88 8.60
C LEU A 191 -8.64 3.05 9.14
N GLY A 192 -9.88 3.55 9.05
CA GLY A 192 -11.05 2.88 9.63
C GLY A 192 -11.03 2.99 11.14
N ILE A 193 -10.77 4.21 11.64
CA ILE A 193 -10.70 4.48 13.06
C ILE A 193 -12.12 4.69 13.58
N GLU A 194 -12.46 3.93 14.60
CA GLU A 194 -13.79 3.91 15.21
C GLU A 194 -13.75 4.43 16.65
N VAL A 195 -14.93 4.57 17.27
CA VAL A 195 -15.04 5.02 18.67
C VAL A 195 -14.31 4.08 19.63
N ASP A 196 -14.30 2.78 19.35
CA ASP A 196 -13.59 1.77 20.16
C ASP A 196 -12.07 2.03 20.23
N ASP A 197 -11.46 2.56 19.15
CA ASP A 197 -10.04 2.95 19.18
C ASP A 197 -9.78 4.08 20.18
N ALA A 198 -10.76 4.96 20.42
CA ALA A 198 -10.66 6.05 21.38
C ALA A 198 -10.86 5.55 22.82
N LEU A 199 -11.77 4.60 23.02
CA LEU A 199 -12.01 3.97 24.33
C LEU A 199 -10.79 3.16 24.77
N GLU A 200 -10.17 2.38 23.89
CA GLU A 200 -8.93 1.64 24.18
C GLU A 200 -7.82 2.56 24.69
N ILE A 201 -7.66 3.75 24.07
CA ILE A 201 -6.64 4.73 24.50
C ILE A 201 -6.97 5.28 25.89
N SER A 202 -8.26 5.55 26.16
CA SER A 202 -8.70 6.05 27.46
C SER A 202 -8.47 5.03 28.56
N GLU A 203 -8.76 3.75 28.31
CA GLU A 203 -8.57 2.66 29.27
C GLU A 203 -7.08 2.43 29.60
N GLN A 204 -6.19 2.59 28.61
CA GLN A 204 -4.74 2.43 28.79
C GLN A 204 -4.08 3.63 29.47
N THR A 205 -4.82 4.74 29.65
CA THR A 205 -4.31 5.95 30.30
C THR A 205 -4.84 6.00 31.73
N GLU A 206 -4.22 5.25 32.64
CA GLU A 206 -4.44 5.43 34.08
C GLU A 206 -3.86 6.79 34.51
N ILE A 207 -4.61 7.54 35.31
CA ILE A 207 -4.20 8.83 35.91
C ILE A 207 -3.71 8.58 37.33
#